data_AF-A0A382N7E8-F1
#
_entry.id   AF-A0A382N7E8-F1
#
_cell.length_a   1.000
_cell.length_b   1.000
_cell.length_c   1.000
_cell.angle_alpha   90.00
_cell.angle_beta   90.00
_cell.angle_gamma   90.00
#
_symmetry.space_group_name_H-M   'P 1'
#
loop_
_entity.id
_entity.type
_entity.pdbx_description
1 polymer ?
#
loop_
_entity_poly.entity_id
_entity_poly.type
_entity_poly.pdbx_seq_one_letter_code
_entity_poly.pdbx_strand_id
1 'polypeptide(L)' 'MYFQEIINGLHLILNWGSLLMICGGIFLGMLVGSLPGLTATMAIAILIPLSFSIPPLLGIPFLVGIYKGGLYGGAIP' A
#
# COMPACT_ATOMS: atom_id res chain seq x y z
N MET A 1 20.88 20.59 -3.86
CA MET A 1 19.43 20.81 -3.73
C MET A 1 18.64 19.50 -3.85
N TYR A 2 18.69 18.79 -4.99
CA TYR A 2 17.94 17.52 -5.17
C TYR A 2 18.30 16.38 -4.21
N PHE A 3 19.58 16.26 -3.84
CA PHE A 3 20.03 15.18 -2.94
C PHE A 3 19.38 15.24 -1.54
N GLN A 4 19.14 16.46 -1.03
CA GLN A 4 18.50 16.66 0.26
C GLN A 4 17.03 16.20 0.24
N GLU A 5 16.32 16.45 -0.85
CA GLU A 5 14.92 16.04 -1.02
C GLU A 5 14.76 14.51 -1.05
N ILE A 6 15.70 13.80 -1.69
CA ILE A 6 15.70 12.34 -1.71
C ILE A 6 15.89 11.77 -0.29
N ILE A 7 16.83 12.33 0.46
CA ILE A 7 17.08 11.92 1.86
C ILE A 7 15.85 12.19 2.73
N ASN A 8 15.26 13.38 2.61
CA ASN A 8 14.05 13.74 3.36
C ASN A 8 12.88 12.78 3.02
N GLY A 9 12.67 12.48 1.73
CA GLY A 9 11.66 11.53 1.28
C GLY A 9 11.87 10.12 1.83
N LEU A 10 13.13 9.66 1.91
CA LEU A 10 13.47 8.37 2.51
C LEU A 10 13.09 8.34 4.00
N HIS A 11 13.42 9.40 4.76
CA HIS A 11 13.05 9.49 6.18
C HIS A 11 11.53 9.47 6.39
N LEU A 12 10.76 10.09 5.50
CA LEU A 12 9.29 10.10 5.54
C LEU A 12 8.69 8.69 5.34
N ILE A 13 9.27 7.89 4.44
CA ILE A 13 8.81 6.52 4.18
C ILE A 13 9.28 5.54 5.27
N LEU A 14 10.48 5.73 5.80
CA LEU A 14 11.04 4.89 6.89
C LEU A 14 10.43 5.21 8.26
N ASN A 15 9.54 6.19 8.36
CA ASN A 15 8.80 6.46 9.57
C ASN A 15 7.93 5.25 9.97
N TRP A 16 7.80 4.98 11.27
CA TRP A 16 6.98 3.90 11.80
C TRP A 16 5.54 3.90 11.30
N GLY A 17 4.90 5.07 11.17
CA GLY A 17 3.53 5.16 10.66
C GLY A 17 3.42 4.68 9.21
N SER A 18 4.36 5.12 8.36
CA SER A 18 4.43 4.71 6.95
C SER A 18 4.68 3.21 6.81
N LEU A 19 5.60 2.66 7.61
CA LEU A 19 5.91 1.23 7.63
C LEU A 19 4.71 0.39 8.07
N LEU A 20 4.00 0.79 9.13
CA LEU A 20 2.81 0.09 9.60
C LEU A 20 1.69 0.12 8.56
N MET A 21 1.52 1.26 7.87
CA MET A 21 0.57 1.37 6.76
C MET A 21 0.95 0.49 5.57
N ILE A 22 2.23 0.41 5.22
CA ILE A 22 2.71 -0.53 4.19
C ILE A 22 2.40 -1.97 4.61
N CYS A 23 2.77 -2.37 5.83
CA CYS A 23 2.52 -3.72 6.32
C CYS A 23 1.03 -4.07 6.35
N GLY A 24 0.19 -3.16 6.85
CA GLY A 24 -1.27 -3.32 6.86
C GLY A 24 -1.85 -3.40 5.46
N GLY A 25 -1.35 -2.57 4.54
CA GLY A 25 -1.73 -2.60 3.14
C GLY A 25 -1.36 -3.91 2.46
N ILE A 26 -0.13 -4.40 2.67
CA ILE A 26 0.33 -5.70 2.14
C ILE A 26 -0.53 -6.84 2.68
N PHE A 27 -0.78 -6.87 3.99
CA PHE A 27 -1.61 -7.90 4.61
C PHE A 27 -3.02 -7.92 4.02
N LEU A 28 -3.68 -6.77 3.97
CA LEU A 28 -5.03 -6.64 3.43
C LEU A 28 -5.07 -6.94 1.92
N GLY A 29 -4.05 -6.49 1.19
CA GLY A 29 -3.84 -6.83 -0.22
C GLY A 29 -3.74 -8.33 -0.44
N MET A 30 -2.91 -9.04 0.33
CA MET A 30 -2.76 -10.50 0.23
C MET A 30 -4.08 -11.23 0.48
N LEU A 31 -4.82 -10.83 1.52
CA LEU A 31 -6.13 -11.42 1.82
C LEU A 31 -7.08 -11.26 0.64
N VAL A 32 -7.21 -10.04 0.11
CA VAL A 32 -8.13 -9.75 -0.99
C VAL A 32 -7.67 -10.43 -2.29
N GLY A 33 -6.37 -10.42 -2.58
CA GLY A 33 -5.80 -11.03 -3.79
C GLY A 33 -5.90 -12.54 -3.82
N SER A 34 -5.95 -13.21 -2.66
CA SER A 34 -6.16 -14.66 -2.57
C SER A 34 -7.59 -15.09 -2.92
N LEU A 35 -8.54 -14.16 -2.99
CA LEU A 35 -9.93 -14.47 -3.31
C LEU A 35 -10.12 -14.63 -4.83
N PRO A 36 -10.79 -15.71 -5.28
CA PRO A 36 -11.03 -15.93 -6.69
C PRO A 36 -11.88 -14.80 -7.29
N GLY A 37 -11.43 -14.24 -8.42
CA GLY A 37 -12.12 -13.18 -9.13
C GLY A 37 -11.82 -11.75 -8.63
N LEU A 38 -11.01 -11.58 -7.58
CA LEU A 38 -10.62 -10.26 -7.07
C LEU A 38 -9.16 -9.95 -7.39
N THR A 39 -8.93 -9.24 -8.49
CA THR A 39 -7.58 -8.85 -8.91
C THR A 39 -7.02 -7.72 -8.04
N ALA A 40 -5.69 -7.60 -8.00
CA ALA A 40 -5.00 -6.52 -7.27
C ALA A 40 -5.48 -5.12 -7.70
N THR A 41 -5.79 -4.93 -8.99
CA THR A 41 -6.32 -3.66 -9.50
C THR A 41 -7.73 -3.38 -8.99
N MET A 42 -8.59 -4.39 -8.89
CA MET A 42 -9.93 -4.25 -8.32
C MET A 42 -9.89 -3.93 -6.82
N ALA A 43 -8.99 -4.58 -6.08
CA ALA A 43 -8.79 -4.31 -4.65
C ALA A 43 -8.42 -2.83 -4.40
N ILE A 44 -7.48 -2.30 -5.19
CA ILE A 44 -7.11 -0.88 -5.11
C ILE A 44 -8.28 0.02 -5.46
N ALA A 45 -9.03 -0.26 -6.53
CA ALA A 45 -10.17 0.56 -6.93
C ALA A 45 -11.21 0.70 -5.80
N ILE A 46 -11.44 -0.38 -5.04
CA ILE A 46 -12.37 -0.38 -3.89
C ILE A 46 -11.79 0.39 -2.70
N LEU A 47 -10.48 0.34 -2.49
CA LEU A 47 -9.81 0.90 -1.30
C LEU A 47 -9.29 2.33 -1.50
N ILE A 48 -9.17 2.82 -2.74
CA ILE A 48 -8.81 4.22 -3.04
C ILE A 48 -9.72 5.22 -2.31
N PRO A 49 -11.06 5.10 -2.33
CA PRO A 49 -11.93 6.03 -1.62
C PRO A 49 -11.64 6.10 -0.12
N LEU A 50 -11.29 4.96 0.49
CA LEU A 50 -10.93 4.90 1.91
C LEU A 50 -9.63 5.65 2.20
N SER A 51 -8.69 5.68 1.24
CA SER A 51 -7.42 6.40 1.38
C SER A 51 -7.58 7.91 1.45
N PHE A 52 -8.68 8.48 0.94
CA PHE A 52 -8.91 9.94 0.94
C PHE A 52 -9.11 10.52 2.34
N SER A 53 -9.51 9.70 3.31
CA SER A 53 -9.60 10.10 4.72
C SER A 53 -8.29 9.95 5.48
N ILE A 54 -7.26 9.36 4.87
CA ILE A 54 -5.94 9.10 5.47
C ILE A 54 -4.97 10.20 4.98
N PRO A 55 -4.08 10.74 5.85
CA PRO A 55 -3.05 11.66 5.41
C PRO A 55 -2.25 11.08 4.23
N PRO A 56 -1.95 11.85 3.15
CA PRO A 56 -1.30 11.31 1.95
C PRO A 56 0.02 10.59 2.21
N LEU A 57 0.78 11.07 3.20
CA LEU A 57 2.03 10.47 3.65
C LEU A 57 1.86 9.00 4.11
N LEU A 58 0.68 8.65 4.59
CA LEU A 58 0.32 7.32 5.07
C LEU A 58 -0.56 6.55 4.08
N GLY A 59 -1.47 7.26 3.39
CA GLY A 59 -2.42 6.68 2.44
C GLY A 59 -1.76 6.15 1.17
N ILE A 60 -0.77 6.86 0.62
CA ILE A 60 -0.05 6.39 -0.58
C ILE A 60 0.72 5.09 -0.28
N PRO A 61 1.55 5.00 0.78
CA PRO A 61 2.21 3.74 1.13
C PRO A 61 1.24 2.59 1.41
N PHE A 62 0.10 2.87 2.04
CA PHE A 62 -0.97 1.87 2.27
C PHE A 62 -1.50 1.28 0.95
N LEU A 63 -1.85 2.15 -0.03
CA LEU A 63 -2.33 1.71 -1.35
C LEU A 63 -1.26 0.94 -2.14
N VAL A 64 0.00 1.37 -2.07
CA VAL A 64 1.13 0.64 -2.67
C VAL A 64 1.27 -0.75 -2.04
N GLY A 65 1.10 -0.83 -0.71
CA GLY A 65 1.06 -2.09 0.02
C GLY A 65 -0.05 -3.02 -0.48
N ILE A 66 -1.28 -2.51 -0.61
CA ILE A 66 -2.43 -3.26 -1.14
C ILE A 66 -2.14 -3.82 -2.53
N TYR A 67 -1.60 -2.99 -3.43
CA TYR A 67 -1.26 -3.45 -4.77
C TYR A 67 -0.31 -4.63 -4.74
N LYS A 68 0.79 -4.48 -4.00
CA LYS A 68 1.86 -5.48 -3.98
C LYS A 68 1.43 -6.74 -3.25
N GLY A 69 0.71 -6.59 -2.14
CA GLY A 69 0.09 -7.68 -1.41
C GLY A 69 -0.91 -8.44 -2.28
N GLY A 70 -1.78 -7.74 -3.02
CA GLY A 70 -2.78 -8.35 -3.90
C GLY A 70 -2.18 -9.17 -5.04
N LEU A 71 -1.09 -8.68 -5.63
CA LEU A 71 -0.35 -9.44 -6.65
C LEU A 71 0.24 -10.73 -6.07
N TYR A 72 0.76 -10.68 -4.84
CA TYR A 72 1.29 -11.85 -4.17
C TYR A 72 0.19 -12.81 -3.73
N GLY A 73 -0.92 -12.30 -3.17
CA GLY A 73 -2.07 -13.08 -2.75
C GLY A 73 -2.70 -13.88 -3.89
N GLY A 74 -2.82 -13.27 -5.08
CA GLY A 74 -3.35 -13.95 -6.26
C GLY A 74 -2.40 -14.99 -6.88
N ALA A 75 -1.17 -15.09 -6.39
CA ALA A 75 -0.23 -16.15 -6.74
C ALA A 75 -0.27 -17.33 -5.75
N ILE A 76 -1.06 -17.23 -4.67
CA ILE A 76 -1.29 -18.32 -3.73
C ILE A 76 -2.31 -19.28 -4.36
N PRO A 77 -1.98 -20.58 -4.50
CA PRO A 77 -2.85 -21.58 -5.15
C PRO A 77 -4.19 -21.78 -4.43
#